data_AF-A0A9J6RE60-F1
#
_entry.id   AF-A0A9J6RE60-F1
#
_cell.length_a   1.000
_cell.length_b   1.000
_cell.length_c   1.000
_cell.angle_alpha   90.00
_cell.angle_beta   90.00
_cell.angle_gamma   90.00
#
_symmetry.space_group_name_H-M   'P 1'
#
loop_
_entity.id
_entity.type
_entity.pdbx_description
1 polymer ?
#
loop_
_entity_poly.entity_id
_entity_poly.type
_entity_poly.pdbx_seq_one_letter_code
_entity_poly.pdbx_strand_id
1 'polypeptide(L)'
;MVNLIRRDVILQKKYLLTYIPFIVFFIIMESHPALTFLVASIFIPFNAFAYDEKAETNILLNSLPYTRKEIIAARYLGAIVYMVLAIGLTSLALLAFGEPFTMKDIAIGNSLFLLFAALTFPLFYILKSGHTFTVVLLSFLILAGIGPQIVIFLAERLTAITDFIARFSVSTLYTGAGVIVMVIYALSWGFTAFIYQRKAF
;
A
#
# COMPACT_ATOMS: atom_id res chain seq x y z
N MET A 1 -9.44 -18.07 7.24
CA MET A 1 -8.71 -16.86 6.80
C MET A 1 -7.21 -16.88 7.06
N VAL A 2 -6.73 -17.14 8.28
CA VAL A 2 -5.28 -17.10 8.63
C VAL A 2 -4.44 -18.01 7.73
N ASN A 3 -4.98 -19.16 7.33
CA ASN A 3 -4.31 -20.08 6.38
C ASN A 3 -4.08 -19.46 5.00
N LEU A 4 -4.95 -18.55 4.53
CA LEU A 4 -4.75 -17.82 3.28
C LEU A 4 -3.57 -16.87 3.38
N ILE A 5 -3.51 -16.10 4.47
CA ILE A 5 -2.38 -15.18 4.74
C ILE A 5 -1.08 -15.98 4.87
N ARG A 6 -1.11 -17.11 5.59
CA ARG A 6 0.06 -17.99 5.76
C ARG A 6 0.57 -18.53 4.42
N ARG A 7 -0.34 -18.95 3.53
CA ARG A 7 0.00 -19.39 2.17
C ARG A 7 0.72 -18.27 1.42
N ASP A 8 0.15 -17.07 1.41
CA ASP A 8 0.72 -15.93 0.69
C ASP A 8 2.12 -15.59 1.24
N VAL A 9 2.30 -15.60 2.57
CA VAL A 9 3.61 -15.36 3.21
C VAL A 9 4.64 -16.43 2.83
N ILE A 10 4.25 -17.71 2.74
CA ILE A 10 5.15 -18.80 2.33
C ILE A 10 5.61 -18.61 0.89
N LEU A 11 4.68 -18.25 -0.01
CA LEU A 11 5.00 -17.97 -1.42
C LEU A 11 5.95 -16.78 -1.53
N GLN A 12 5.69 -15.72 -0.76
CA GLN A 12 6.45 -14.48 -0.80
C GLN A 12 7.82 -14.56 -0.13
N LYS A 13 8.00 -15.44 0.87
CA LYS A 13 9.27 -15.58 1.62
C LYS A 13 10.48 -15.79 0.70
N LYS A 14 10.31 -16.53 -0.40
CA LYS A 14 11.39 -16.77 -1.38
C LYS A 14 11.78 -15.51 -2.17
N TYR A 15 10.81 -14.63 -2.42
CA TYR A 15 11.01 -13.37 -3.14
C TYR A 15 11.40 -12.21 -2.23
N LEU A 16 11.30 -12.39 -0.90
CA LEU A 16 11.63 -11.34 0.07
C LEU A 16 13.07 -10.84 -0.08
N LEU A 17 13.99 -11.77 -0.36
CA LEU A 17 15.42 -11.48 -0.61
C LEU A 17 15.61 -10.62 -1.87
N THR A 18 14.76 -10.78 -2.88
CA THR A 18 14.82 -10.00 -4.13
C THR A 18 14.45 -8.53 -3.94
N TYR A 19 13.79 -8.17 -2.83
CA TYR A 19 13.45 -6.77 -2.54
C TYR A 19 14.59 -6.01 -1.86
N ILE A 20 15.57 -6.70 -1.26
CA ILE A 20 16.72 -6.05 -0.60
C ILE A 20 17.52 -5.18 -1.57
N PRO A 21 17.91 -5.65 -2.78
CA PRO A 21 18.59 -4.80 -3.76
C PRO A 21 17.81 -3.54 -4.13
N PHE A 22 16.47 -3.61 -4.19
CA PHE A 22 15.64 -2.43 -4.47
C PHE A 22 15.70 -1.41 -3.32
N ILE A 23 15.61 -1.86 -2.07
CA ILE A 23 15.73 -0.97 -0.92
C ILE A 23 17.12 -0.32 -0.90
N VAL A 24 18.17 -1.12 -1.10
CA VAL A 24 19.56 -0.64 -1.16
C VAL A 24 19.76 0.37 -2.29
N PHE A 25 19.15 0.16 -3.45
CA PHE A 25 19.20 1.12 -4.56
C PHE A 25 18.66 2.50 -4.14
N PHE A 26 17.51 2.56 -3.45
CA PHE A 26 16.96 3.84 -2.97
C PHE A 26 17.83 4.50 -1.89
N ILE A 27 18.51 3.70 -1.06
CA ILE A 27 19.47 4.20 -0.08
C ILE A 27 20.70 4.82 -0.78
N ILE A 28 21.29 4.14 -1.75
CA ILE A 28 22.45 4.62 -2.51
C ILE A 28 22.11 5.90 -3.31
N MET A 29 20.87 6.02 -3.77
CA MET A 29 20.38 7.21 -4.46
C MET A 29 20.07 8.38 -3.52
N GLU A 30 20.42 8.28 -2.23
CA GLU A 30 20.18 9.29 -1.19
C GLU A 30 18.72 9.78 -1.17
N SER A 31 17.78 8.85 -1.43
CA SER A 31 16.36 9.18 -1.46
C SER A 31 15.82 9.42 -0.05
N HIS A 32 14.84 10.31 0.06
CA HIS A 32 14.20 10.62 1.34
C HIS A 32 13.67 9.33 2.02
N PRO A 33 13.96 9.06 3.31
CA PRO A 33 13.61 7.80 3.96
C PRO A 33 12.13 7.42 3.85
N ALA A 34 11.22 8.39 3.96
CA ALA A 34 9.79 8.19 3.77
C ALA A 34 9.42 7.59 2.39
N LEU A 35 10.13 7.97 1.33
CA LEU A 35 9.96 7.40 -0.01
C LEU A 35 10.43 5.95 -0.05
N THR A 36 11.58 5.65 0.57
CA THR A 36 12.11 4.29 0.67
C THR A 36 11.12 3.37 1.40
N PHE A 37 10.51 3.82 2.51
CA PHE A 37 9.45 3.07 3.21
C PHE A 37 8.20 2.86 2.35
N LEU A 38 7.76 3.91 1.63
CA LEU A 38 6.61 3.82 0.71
C LEU A 38 6.86 2.76 -0.36
N VAL A 39 7.98 2.87 -1.07
CA VAL A 39 8.32 1.98 -2.18
C VAL A 39 8.48 0.54 -1.69
N ALA A 40 9.23 0.32 -0.61
CA ALA A 40 9.38 -1.01 -0.02
C ALA A 40 8.02 -1.65 0.33
N SER A 41 7.11 -0.85 0.91
CA SER A 41 5.78 -1.30 1.29
C SER A 41 4.87 -1.57 0.09
N ILE A 42 5.06 -0.90 -1.06
CA ILE A 42 4.35 -1.19 -2.31
C ILE A 42 4.89 -2.47 -2.97
N PHE A 43 6.21 -2.68 -3.02
CA PHE A 43 6.76 -3.77 -3.81
C PHE A 43 6.33 -5.16 -3.33
N ILE A 44 6.23 -5.38 -2.01
CA ILE A 44 5.87 -6.69 -1.45
C ILE A 44 4.41 -7.07 -1.80
N PRO A 45 3.37 -6.38 -1.32
CA PRO A 45 1.98 -6.82 -1.53
C PRO A 45 1.59 -6.90 -3.01
N PHE A 46 2.05 -5.95 -3.83
CA PHE A 46 1.64 -5.85 -5.22
C PHE A 46 2.28 -6.91 -6.12
N ASN A 47 3.51 -7.33 -5.79
CA ASN A 47 4.12 -8.46 -6.45
C ASN A 47 3.34 -9.76 -6.17
N ALA A 48 2.85 -9.95 -4.94
CA ALA A 48 1.96 -11.08 -4.61
C ALA A 48 0.68 -11.07 -5.44
N PHE A 49 0.04 -9.90 -5.60
CA PHE A 49 -1.12 -9.75 -6.48
C PHE A 49 -0.81 -10.09 -7.94
N ALA A 50 0.33 -9.62 -8.47
CA ALA A 50 0.72 -9.89 -9.85
C ALA A 50 1.01 -11.38 -10.10
N TYR A 51 1.57 -12.09 -9.12
CA TYR A 51 1.77 -13.54 -9.20
C TYR A 51 0.44 -14.30 -9.13
N ASP A 52 -0.45 -13.90 -8.24
CA ASP A 52 -1.75 -14.55 -8.09
C ASP A 52 -2.64 -14.39 -9.32
N GLU A 53 -2.52 -13.26 -10.02
CA GLU A 53 -3.17 -12.99 -11.30
C GLU A 53 -2.68 -13.95 -12.39
N LYS A 54 -1.35 -14.12 -12.53
CA LYS A 54 -0.75 -15.03 -13.52
C LYS A 54 -1.13 -16.50 -13.31
N ALA A 55 -1.35 -16.89 -12.05
CA ALA A 55 -1.69 -18.27 -11.69
C ALA A 55 -3.22 -18.53 -11.63
N GLU A 56 -4.04 -17.59 -12.08
CA GLU A 56 -5.52 -17.64 -11.99
C GLU A 56 -6.02 -18.02 -10.58
N THR A 57 -5.31 -17.54 -9.56
CA THR A 57 -5.51 -17.96 -8.17
C THR A 57 -6.92 -17.64 -7.67
N ASN A 58 -7.62 -16.72 -8.34
CA ASN A 58 -9.03 -16.44 -8.10
C ASN A 58 -9.94 -17.67 -8.30
N ILE A 59 -9.66 -18.54 -9.26
CA ILE A 59 -10.43 -19.78 -9.48
C ILE A 59 -10.21 -20.72 -8.30
N LEU A 60 -8.93 -21.00 -7.98
CA LEU A 60 -8.55 -21.84 -6.85
C LEU A 60 -9.15 -21.35 -5.52
N LEU A 61 -9.07 -20.04 -5.25
CA LEU A 61 -9.58 -19.46 -4.01
C LEU A 61 -11.11 -19.57 -3.90
N ASN A 62 -11.84 -19.46 -5.02
CA ASN A 62 -13.29 -19.63 -5.03
C ASN A 62 -13.73 -21.10 -4.99
N SER A 63 -12.84 -22.06 -5.28
CA SER A 63 -13.09 -23.49 -5.08
C SER A 63 -12.86 -23.97 -3.65
N LEU A 64 -12.17 -23.18 -2.83
CA LEU A 64 -11.95 -23.49 -1.41
C LEU A 64 -13.19 -23.13 -0.58
N PRO A 65 -13.40 -23.76 0.59
CA PRO A 65 -14.54 -23.48 1.47
C PRO A 65 -14.34 -22.16 2.26
N TYR A 66 -14.07 -21.06 1.54
CA TYR A 66 -13.96 -19.72 2.08
C TYR A 66 -15.01 -18.81 1.44
N THR A 67 -15.55 -17.90 2.23
CA THR A 67 -16.46 -16.88 1.71
C THR A 67 -15.68 -15.83 0.91
N ARG A 68 -16.35 -15.21 -0.05
CA ARG A 68 -15.81 -14.10 -0.84
C ARG A 68 -15.33 -12.92 0.01
N LYS A 69 -16.00 -12.67 1.14
CA LYS A 69 -15.59 -11.64 2.13
C LYS A 69 -14.27 -12.01 2.79
N GLU A 70 -14.10 -13.28 3.16
CA GLU A 70 -12.88 -13.78 3.78
C GLU A 70 -11.67 -13.71 2.83
N ILE A 71 -11.89 -13.96 1.53
CA ILE A 71 -10.83 -13.83 0.52
C ILE A 71 -10.33 -12.38 0.45
N ILE A 72 -11.24 -11.40 0.31
CA ILE A 72 -10.86 -9.97 0.25
C ILE A 72 -10.22 -9.51 1.56
N ALA A 73 -10.77 -9.91 2.69
CA ALA A 73 -10.23 -9.58 3.99
C ALA A 73 -8.81 -10.14 4.19
N ALA A 74 -8.53 -11.34 3.71
CA ALA A 74 -7.17 -11.90 3.73
C ALA A 74 -6.19 -11.04 2.90
N ARG A 75 -6.63 -10.40 1.81
CA ARG A 75 -5.78 -9.50 1.01
C ARG A 75 -5.46 -8.19 1.72
N TYR A 76 -6.47 -7.54 2.29
CA TYR A 76 -6.28 -6.29 3.03
C TYR A 76 -5.40 -6.52 4.28
N LEU A 77 -5.69 -7.57 5.05
CA LEU A 77 -4.87 -7.93 6.21
C LEU A 77 -3.47 -8.38 5.80
N GLY A 78 -3.33 -9.13 4.69
CA GLY A 78 -2.04 -9.52 4.14
C GLY A 78 -1.18 -8.31 3.77
N ALA A 79 -1.77 -7.28 3.17
CA ALA A 79 -1.07 -6.04 2.86
C ALA A 79 -0.54 -5.32 4.12
N ILE A 80 -1.30 -5.32 5.21
CA ILE A 80 -0.84 -4.78 6.51
C ILE A 80 0.32 -5.62 7.05
N VAL A 81 0.25 -6.95 6.98
CA VAL A 81 1.35 -7.83 7.41
C VAL A 81 2.63 -7.55 6.61
N TYR A 82 2.50 -7.41 5.29
CA TYR A 82 3.64 -7.10 4.42
C TYR A 82 4.19 -5.70 4.64
N MET A 83 3.35 -4.72 4.94
CA MET A 83 3.77 -3.38 5.35
C MET A 83 4.63 -3.44 6.62
N VAL A 84 4.20 -4.17 7.65
CA VAL A 84 4.99 -4.34 8.89
C VAL A 84 6.34 -5.01 8.60
N LEU A 85 6.36 -6.03 7.74
CA LEU A 85 7.61 -6.68 7.32
C LEU A 85 8.51 -5.72 6.53
N ALA A 86 7.95 -4.90 5.63
CA ALA A 86 8.67 -3.89 4.87
C ALA A 86 9.29 -2.84 5.80
N ILE A 87 8.55 -2.35 6.80
CA ILE A 87 9.08 -1.44 7.82
C ILE A 87 10.31 -2.05 8.49
N GLY A 88 10.20 -3.29 8.98
CA GLY A 88 11.32 -3.97 9.63
C GLY A 88 12.55 -4.09 8.71
N LEU A 89 12.34 -4.51 7.46
CA LEU A 89 13.42 -4.69 6.50
C LEU A 89 14.08 -3.37 6.11
N THR A 90 13.29 -2.33 5.84
CA THR A 90 13.80 -1.01 5.46
C THR A 90 14.50 -0.32 6.63
N SER A 91 13.98 -0.43 7.85
CA SER A 91 14.66 0.09 9.05
C SER A 91 16.01 -0.59 9.26
N LEU A 92 16.08 -1.92 9.14
CA LEU A 92 17.36 -2.65 9.24
C LEU A 92 18.34 -2.23 8.15
N ALA A 93 17.87 -2.04 6.92
CA ALA A 93 18.71 -1.57 5.83
C ALA A 93 19.24 -0.15 6.09
N LEU A 94 18.39 0.80 6.45
CA LEU A 94 18.82 2.18 6.74
C LEU A 94 19.84 2.23 7.89
N LEU A 95 19.62 1.46 8.96
CA LEU A 95 20.58 1.33 10.07
C LEU A 95 21.92 0.75 9.63
N ALA A 96 21.92 -0.27 8.77
CA ALA A 96 23.14 -0.91 8.28
C ALA A 96 23.99 0.02 7.40
N PHE A 97 23.35 0.96 6.70
CA PHE A 97 24.01 1.96 5.86
C PHE A 97 24.30 3.28 6.60
N GLY A 98 23.90 3.40 7.87
CA GLY A 98 24.13 4.61 8.67
C GLY A 98 23.22 5.79 8.32
N GLU A 99 22.14 5.54 7.58
CA GLU A 99 21.20 6.59 7.17
C GLU A 99 20.22 6.95 8.31
N PRO A 100 20.11 8.23 8.69
CA PRO A 100 19.19 8.65 9.72
C PRO A 100 17.75 8.58 9.20
N PHE A 101 16.85 8.05 10.02
CA PHE A 101 15.40 8.12 9.78
C PHE A 101 14.66 8.36 11.09
N THR A 102 13.46 8.91 10.98
CA THR A 102 12.60 9.24 12.11
C THR A 102 11.32 8.42 12.09
N MET A 103 10.61 8.39 13.23
CA MET A 103 9.27 7.79 13.30
C MET A 103 8.26 8.49 12.39
N LYS A 104 8.50 9.77 12.06
CA LYS A 104 7.68 10.52 11.09
C LYS A 104 7.85 9.96 9.69
N ASP A 105 9.06 9.58 9.29
CA ASP A 105 9.33 9.04 7.96
C ASP A 105 8.62 7.70 7.75
N ILE A 106 8.65 6.84 8.77
CA ILE A 106 7.89 5.60 8.80
C ILE A 106 6.39 5.91 8.68
N ALA A 107 5.87 6.79 9.53
CA ALA A 107 4.45 7.12 9.53
C ALA A 107 3.97 7.68 8.18
N ILE A 108 4.74 8.59 7.57
CA ILE A 108 4.41 9.21 6.27
C ILE A 108 4.46 8.16 5.16
N GLY A 109 5.55 7.39 5.05
CA GLY A 109 5.71 6.39 4.00
C GLY A 109 4.61 5.32 4.03
N ASN A 110 4.27 4.85 5.23
CA ASN A 110 3.24 3.82 5.38
C ASN A 110 1.81 4.38 5.26
N SER A 111 1.57 5.63 5.64
CA SER A 111 0.28 6.29 5.39
C SER A 111 0.03 6.47 3.88
N LEU A 112 1.06 6.88 3.15
CA LEU A 112 1.01 6.96 1.68
C LEU A 112 0.79 5.58 1.06
N PHE A 113 1.42 4.53 1.59
CA PHE A 113 1.20 3.17 1.12
C PHE A 113 -0.26 2.72 1.35
N LEU A 114 -0.84 2.97 2.53
CA LEU A 114 -2.23 2.61 2.80
C LEU A 114 -3.21 3.36 1.89
N LEU A 115 -2.98 4.66 1.63
CA LEU A 115 -3.74 5.41 0.64
C LEU A 115 -3.61 4.82 -0.76
N PHE A 116 -2.38 4.49 -1.16
CA PHE A 116 -2.11 3.86 -2.45
C PHE A 116 -2.85 2.54 -2.58
N ALA A 117 -2.71 1.64 -1.61
CA ALA A 117 -3.40 0.35 -1.56
C ALA A 117 -4.93 0.51 -1.58
N ALA A 118 -5.48 1.49 -0.85
CA ALA A 118 -6.90 1.78 -0.84
C ALA A 118 -7.45 2.16 -2.22
N LEU A 119 -6.67 2.85 -3.05
CA LEU A 119 -7.08 3.20 -4.40
C LEU A 119 -6.90 2.03 -5.38
N THR A 120 -5.80 1.29 -5.27
CA THR A 120 -5.45 0.25 -6.25
C THR A 120 -6.17 -1.08 -6.04
N PHE A 121 -6.47 -1.47 -4.81
CA PHE A 121 -7.09 -2.78 -4.53
C PHE A 121 -8.47 -2.93 -5.19
N PRO A 122 -9.39 -1.95 -5.11
CA PRO A 122 -10.64 -2.01 -5.87
C PRO A 122 -10.42 -2.13 -7.38
N LEU A 123 -9.45 -1.41 -7.92
CA LEU A 123 -9.13 -1.40 -9.36
C LEU A 123 -8.75 -2.79 -9.87
N PHE A 124 -7.97 -3.57 -9.11
CA PHE A 124 -7.62 -4.95 -9.51
C PHE A 124 -8.83 -5.86 -9.68
N TYR A 125 -9.91 -5.61 -8.95
CA TYR A 125 -11.13 -6.40 -9.09
C TYR A 125 -12.10 -5.85 -10.13
N ILE A 126 -12.00 -4.57 -10.48
CA ILE A 126 -12.77 -3.96 -11.57
C ILE A 126 -12.16 -4.30 -12.93
N LEU A 127 -10.85 -4.14 -13.09
CA LEU A 127 -10.15 -4.42 -14.34
C LEU A 127 -10.04 -5.94 -14.59
N LYS A 128 -9.90 -6.31 -15.86
CA LYS A 128 -9.65 -7.70 -16.26
C LYS A 128 -8.23 -8.13 -15.89
N SER A 129 -8.11 -9.40 -15.50
CA SER A 129 -6.85 -10.10 -15.27
C SER A 129 -5.85 -9.84 -16.42
N GLY A 130 -4.62 -9.47 -16.09
CA GLY A 130 -3.49 -9.15 -16.97
C GLY A 130 -2.95 -7.72 -16.83
N HIS A 131 -3.63 -6.84 -16.10
CA HIS A 131 -3.32 -5.40 -16.07
C HIS A 131 -2.80 -4.89 -14.72
N THR A 132 -2.54 -5.77 -13.74
CA THR A 132 -2.10 -5.35 -12.39
C THR A 132 -0.88 -4.44 -12.45
N PHE A 133 0.15 -4.81 -13.21
CA PHE A 133 1.36 -3.98 -13.34
C PHE A 133 1.06 -2.59 -13.91
N THR A 134 0.26 -2.52 -14.98
CA THR A 134 -0.16 -1.27 -15.60
C THR A 134 -0.96 -0.39 -14.64
N VAL A 135 -1.87 -0.97 -13.87
CA VAL A 135 -2.67 -0.26 -12.86
C VAL A 135 -1.77 0.28 -11.75
N VAL A 136 -0.82 -0.50 -11.25
CA VAL A 136 0.14 -0.05 -10.23
C VAL A 136 0.98 1.10 -10.76
N LEU A 137 1.56 0.94 -11.95
CA LEU A 137 2.43 1.94 -12.55
C LEU A 137 1.68 3.25 -12.81
N LEU A 138 0.50 3.19 -13.44
CA LEU A 138 -0.33 4.38 -13.69
C LEU A 138 -0.77 5.05 -12.39
N SER A 139 -1.22 4.26 -11.40
CA SER A 139 -1.63 4.81 -10.11
C SER A 139 -0.45 5.48 -9.40
N PHE A 140 0.75 4.90 -9.49
CA PHE A 140 1.95 5.45 -8.88
C PHE A 140 2.37 6.75 -9.57
N LEU A 141 2.35 6.80 -10.90
CA LEU A 141 2.67 8.00 -11.68
C LEU A 141 1.66 9.12 -11.43
N ILE A 142 0.37 8.80 -11.33
CA ILE A 142 -0.68 9.78 -10.97
C ILE A 142 -0.44 10.31 -9.56
N LEU A 143 -0.21 9.42 -8.59
CA LEU A 143 0.02 9.83 -7.20
C LEU A 143 1.28 10.69 -7.06
N ALA A 144 2.38 10.29 -7.70
CA ALA A 144 3.67 10.99 -7.62
C ALA A 144 3.70 12.29 -8.44
N GLY A 145 3.11 12.30 -9.63
CA GLY A 145 3.15 13.45 -10.53
C GLY A 145 2.04 14.48 -10.29
N ILE A 146 0.81 14.02 -10.05
CA ILE A 146 -0.36 14.90 -9.90
C ILE A 146 -0.63 15.18 -8.41
N GLY A 147 -0.35 14.23 -7.51
CA GLY A 147 -0.62 14.38 -6.07
C GLY A 147 -0.08 15.67 -5.46
N PRO A 148 1.22 16.00 -5.61
CA PRO A 148 1.78 17.25 -5.10
C PRO A 148 1.13 18.51 -5.70
N GLN A 149 0.78 18.47 -6.98
CA GLN A 149 0.12 19.58 -7.68
C GLN A 149 -1.28 19.86 -7.13
N ILE A 150 -2.04 18.80 -6.82
CA ILE A 150 -3.34 18.91 -6.17
C ILE A 150 -3.18 19.55 -4.78
N VAL A 151 -2.19 19.12 -4.00
CA VAL A 151 -1.93 19.69 -2.66
C VAL A 151 -1.59 21.18 -2.75
N ILE A 152 -0.71 21.58 -3.68
CA ILE A 152 -0.35 22.98 -3.90
C ILE A 152 -1.57 23.79 -4.36
N PHE A 153 -2.34 23.28 -5.32
CA PHE A 153 -3.55 23.94 -5.81
C PHE A 153 -4.58 24.15 -4.69
N LEU A 154 -4.82 23.14 -3.85
CA LEU A 154 -5.69 23.25 -2.68
C LEU A 154 -5.14 24.31 -1.70
N ALA A 155 -3.84 24.31 -1.45
CA ALA A 155 -3.21 25.25 -0.53
C ALA A 155 -3.32 26.72 -0.99
N GLU A 156 -3.19 26.96 -2.31
CA GLU A 156 -3.28 28.30 -2.89
C GLU A 156 -4.72 28.79 -3.08
N ARG A 157 -5.64 27.91 -3.46
CA ARG A 157 -7.01 28.32 -3.85
C ARG A 157 -8.04 28.19 -2.74
N LEU A 158 -7.80 27.32 -1.77
CA LEU A 158 -8.72 27.08 -0.65
C LEU A 158 -8.07 27.51 0.66
N THR A 159 -7.79 28.82 0.78
CA THR A 159 -7.15 29.40 1.97
C THR A 159 -7.92 29.12 3.26
N ALA A 160 -9.24 28.99 3.20
CA ALA A 160 -10.06 28.59 4.34
C ALA A 160 -9.69 27.20 4.89
N ILE A 161 -9.25 26.26 4.04
CA ILE A 161 -8.82 24.93 4.45
C ILE A 161 -7.43 25.00 5.08
N THR A 162 -6.49 25.73 4.46
CA THR A 162 -5.15 25.90 5.02
C THR A 162 -5.16 26.66 6.35
N ASP A 163 -5.99 27.70 6.48
CA ASP A 163 -6.19 28.43 7.73
C ASP A 163 -6.83 27.56 8.82
N PHE A 164 -7.73 26.65 8.46
CA PHE A 164 -8.30 25.68 9.39
C PHE A 164 -7.26 24.66 9.85
N ILE A 165 -6.47 24.11 8.92
CA ILE A 165 -5.38 23.17 9.22
C ILE A 165 -4.31 23.81 10.10
N ALA A 166 -3.96 25.07 9.82
CA ALA A 166 -2.92 25.82 10.53
C ALA A 166 -3.26 26.09 12.01
N ARG A 167 -4.54 25.99 12.42
CA ARG A 167 -4.96 26.13 13.82
C ARG A 167 -4.55 24.95 14.70
N PHE A 168 -4.25 23.81 14.10
CA PHE A 168 -3.92 22.60 14.83
C PHE A 168 -2.42 22.42 14.98
N SER A 169 -2.00 21.81 16.09
CA SER A 169 -0.60 21.43 16.27
C SER A 169 -0.17 20.42 15.20
N VAL A 170 1.11 20.45 14.84
CA VAL A 170 1.69 19.49 13.88
C VAL A 170 1.41 18.04 14.28
N SER A 171 1.47 17.72 15.58
CA SER A 171 1.14 16.37 16.07
C SER A 171 -0.31 16.00 15.82
N THR A 172 -1.24 16.92 16.08
CA THR A 172 -2.68 16.71 15.85
C THR A 172 -2.96 16.47 14.37
N LEU A 173 -2.27 17.18 13.48
CA LEU A 173 -2.41 16.99 12.04
C LEU A 173 -1.93 15.61 11.58
N TYR A 174 -0.78 15.14 12.05
CA TYR A 174 -0.29 13.80 11.71
C TYR A 174 -1.22 12.70 12.22
N THR A 175 -1.70 12.79 13.47
CA THR A 175 -2.64 11.82 14.02
C THR A 175 -3.98 11.86 13.28
N GLY A 176 -4.50 13.05 12.98
CA GLY A 176 -5.74 13.23 12.22
C GLY A 176 -5.63 12.65 10.80
N ALA A 177 -4.53 12.93 10.11
CA ALA A 177 -4.24 12.35 8.80
C ALA A 177 -4.18 10.82 8.87
N GLY A 178 -3.49 10.26 9.87
CA GLY A 178 -3.42 8.81 10.07
C GLY A 178 -4.81 8.18 10.25
N VAL A 179 -5.69 8.80 11.04
CA VAL A 179 -7.08 8.33 11.22
C VAL A 179 -7.85 8.39 9.91
N ILE A 180 -7.75 9.49 9.16
CA ILE A 180 -8.41 9.64 7.86
C ILE A 180 -7.95 8.54 6.89
N VAL A 181 -6.64 8.26 6.84
CA VAL A 181 -6.08 7.18 6.00
C VAL A 181 -6.65 5.81 6.40
N MET A 182 -6.74 5.52 7.69
CA MET A 182 -7.35 4.26 8.17
C MET A 182 -8.83 4.14 7.78
N VAL A 183 -9.59 5.24 7.86
CA VAL A 183 -10.99 5.27 7.43
C VAL A 183 -11.11 5.03 5.93
N ILE A 184 -10.30 5.71 5.11
CA ILE A 184 -10.28 5.52 3.65
C ILE A 184 -9.93 4.06 3.31
N TYR A 185 -8.95 3.48 3.99
CA TYR A 185 -8.56 2.09 3.79
C TYR A 185 -9.70 1.11 4.14
N ALA A 186 -10.41 1.35 5.24
CA ALA A 186 -11.55 0.53 5.65
C ALA A 186 -12.75 0.67 4.68
N LEU A 187 -13.04 1.88 4.20
CA LEU A 187 -14.07 2.12 3.19
C LEU A 187 -13.73 1.41 1.87
N SER A 188 -12.46 1.50 1.45
CA SER A 188 -11.95 0.78 0.29
C SER A 188 -12.13 -0.72 0.43
N TRP A 189 -11.83 -1.30 1.60
CA TRP A 189 -12.08 -2.72 1.86
C TRP A 189 -13.56 -3.08 1.67
N GLY A 190 -14.47 -2.32 2.30
CA GLY A 190 -15.91 -2.55 2.14
C GLY A 190 -16.36 -2.50 0.67
N PHE A 191 -15.87 -1.51 -0.07
CA PHE A 191 -16.17 -1.34 -1.49
C PHE A 191 -15.62 -2.48 -2.35
N THR A 192 -14.38 -2.90 -2.12
CA THR A 192 -13.77 -4.05 -2.83
C THR A 192 -14.53 -5.35 -2.54
N ALA A 193 -14.95 -5.57 -1.28
CA ALA A 193 -15.72 -6.74 -0.90
C ALA A 193 -17.09 -6.78 -1.60
N PHE A 194 -17.71 -5.62 -1.79
CA PHE A 194 -18.97 -5.49 -2.54
C PHE A 194 -18.81 -5.82 -4.02
N ILE A 195 -17.75 -5.30 -4.66
CA ILE A 195 -17.43 -5.60 -6.07
C ILE A 195 -17.19 -7.11 -6.25
N TYR A 196 -16.35 -7.69 -5.40
CA TYR A 196 -15.95 -9.10 -5.51
C TYR A 196 -17.11 -10.09 -5.31
N GLN A 197 -18.11 -9.73 -4.50
CA GLN A 197 -19.32 -10.54 -4.33
C GLN A 197 -20.18 -10.59 -5.60
N ARG A 198 -20.26 -9.49 -6.34
CA ARG A 198 -21.11 -9.37 -7.53
C ARG A 198 -20.45 -9.91 -8.81
N LYS A 199 -19.14 -10.15 -8.78
CA LYS A 199 -18.39 -10.62 -9.95
C LYS A 199 -18.64 -12.11 -10.18
N ALA A 200 -19.18 -12.48 -11.34
CA ALA A 200 -19.18 -13.87 -11.79
C ALA A 200 -17.75 -14.26 -12.18
N PHE A 201 -17.27 -15.39 -11.66
CA PHE A 201 -15.96 -15.99 -11.97
C PHE A 201 -16.20 -17.30 -12.68
#